data_AF-A0A2H0BYX7-F1
#
_entry.id   AF-A0A2H0BYX7-F1
#
_cell.length_a   1.000
_cell.length_b   1.000
_cell.length_c   1.000
_cell.angle_alpha   90.00
_cell.angle_beta   90.00
_cell.angle_gamma   90.00
#
_symmetry.space_group_name_H-M   'P 1'
#
loop_
_entity.id
_entity.type
_entity.pdbx_description
1 polymer ?
#
loop_
_entity_poly.entity_id
_entity_poly.type
_entity_poly.pdbx_seq_one_letter_code
_entity_poly.pdbx_strand_id
1 'polypeptide(L)'
;MQKRHEDLILYKTYKGNEKDYPKYDNYDAINVDKTKDIPVDYTGVMGVPISFLEKHNPEQFEILGLDDHRLKYPNWRGRGPDLNGKPIYRRIIIKSRKVKK
;
A
#
# COMPACT_ATOMS: atom_id res chain seq x y z
N MET A 1 -10.83 -7.92 -24.23
CA MET A 1 -9.74 -7.46 -23.35
C MET A 1 -10.31 -6.41 -22.40
N GLN A 2 -9.76 -6.29 -21.19
CA GLN A 2 -10.19 -5.39 -20.08
C GLN A 2 -11.17 -6.01 -19.06
N LYS A 3 -10.64 -6.89 -18.19
CA LYS A 3 -11.09 -6.95 -16.78
C LYS A 3 -10.02 -6.29 -15.91
N ARG A 4 -9.78 -5.01 -16.19
CA ARG A 4 -9.29 -4.03 -15.21
C ARG A 4 -10.53 -3.15 -14.96
N HIS A 5 -10.68 -2.49 -13.81
CA HIS A 5 -11.84 -1.66 -13.42
C HIS A 5 -12.99 -2.32 -12.61
N GLU A 6 -12.80 -3.46 -11.92
CA GLU A 6 -13.72 -3.80 -10.82
C GLU A 6 -13.26 -3.07 -9.54
N ASP A 7 -14.10 -2.21 -8.96
CA ASP A 7 -13.80 -1.57 -7.67
C ASP A 7 -13.57 -2.65 -6.60
N LEU A 8 -12.44 -2.53 -5.90
CA LEU A 8 -12.14 -3.37 -4.75
C LEU A 8 -13.10 -2.99 -3.63
N ILE A 9 -13.95 -3.94 -3.23
CA ILE A 9 -14.84 -3.79 -2.08
C ILE A 9 -13.98 -3.82 -0.82
N LEU A 10 -13.79 -2.65 -0.21
CA LEU A 10 -13.09 -2.47 1.05
C LEU A 10 -14.08 -2.52 2.21
N TYR A 11 -13.80 -3.36 3.20
CA TYR A 11 -14.63 -3.50 4.41
C TYR A 11 -13.86 -3.17 5.70
N LYS A 12 -12.55 -2.95 5.60
CA LYS A 12 -11.70 -2.63 6.74
C LYS A 12 -11.65 -1.14 7.03
N THR A 13 -11.45 -0.82 8.30
CA THR A 13 -11.17 0.54 8.78
C THR A 13 -9.86 0.59 9.55
N TYR A 14 -9.07 1.64 9.34
CA TYR A 14 -7.85 1.92 10.07
C TYR A 14 -8.16 2.41 11.48
N LYS A 15 -9.13 3.33 11.62
CA LYS A 15 -9.55 3.86 12.93
C LYS A 15 -10.08 2.72 13.81
N GLY A 16 -9.38 2.45 14.92
CA GLY A 16 -9.67 1.36 15.85
C GLY A 16 -8.90 0.06 15.60
N ASN A 17 -8.23 -0.10 14.45
CA ASN A 17 -7.42 -1.27 14.10
C ASN A 17 -5.97 -0.90 13.75
N GLU A 18 -5.46 0.19 14.29
CA GLU A 18 -4.11 0.71 13.97
C GLU A 18 -3.00 -0.32 14.23
N LYS A 19 -3.24 -1.27 15.14
CA LYS A 19 -2.33 -2.38 15.46
C LYS A 19 -2.14 -3.35 14.28
N ASP A 20 -3.15 -3.52 13.44
CA ASP A 20 -3.10 -4.38 12.25
C ASP A 20 -2.38 -3.71 11.07
N TYR A 21 -2.14 -2.40 11.17
CA TYR A 21 -1.53 -1.56 10.13
C TYR A 21 -0.24 -0.93 10.64
N PRO A 22 0.81 -1.75 10.91
CA PRO A 22 2.04 -1.23 11.44
C PRO A 22 2.69 -0.26 10.42
N LYS A 23 3.15 0.88 10.92
CA LYS A 23 3.85 1.89 10.12
C LYS A 23 5.28 1.46 9.87
N TYR A 24 5.84 1.83 8.72
CA TYR A 24 7.24 1.59 8.44
C TYR A 24 8.14 2.56 9.19
N ASP A 25 9.32 2.08 9.60
CA ASP A 25 10.31 2.91 10.30
C ASP A 25 10.95 3.95 9.37
N ASN A 26 11.04 3.62 8.08
CA ASN A 26 11.82 4.35 7.08
C ASN A 26 10.97 5.06 6.02
N TYR A 27 9.65 4.99 6.11
CA TYR A 27 8.72 5.58 5.14
C TYR A 27 7.38 5.88 5.81
N ASP A 28 6.79 7.05 5.54
CA ASP A 28 5.49 7.44 6.11
C ASP A 28 4.34 6.73 5.37
N ALA A 29 4.28 5.42 5.57
CA ALA A 29 3.24 4.56 5.07
C ALA A 29 2.95 3.42 6.05
N ILE A 30 1.74 2.88 5.96
CA ILE A 30 1.35 1.67 6.69
C ILE A 30 1.60 0.43 5.85
N ASN A 31 1.97 -0.67 6.51
CA ASN A 31 1.98 -1.98 5.89
C ASN A 31 0.56 -2.55 5.84
N VAL A 32 0.15 -2.99 4.66
CA VAL A 32 -1.09 -3.73 4.44
C VAL A 32 -0.72 -5.08 3.86
N ASP A 33 -0.89 -6.13 4.66
CA ASP A 33 -0.41 -7.45 4.27
C ASP A 33 -1.19 -8.03 3.08
N LYS A 34 -2.50 -7.76 3.02
CA LYS A 34 -3.41 -8.25 1.98
C LYS A 34 -4.22 -7.12 1.38
N THR A 35 -4.42 -7.16 0.06
CA THR A 35 -5.27 -6.20 -0.68
C THR A 35 -6.69 -6.06 -0.12
N LYS A 36 -7.26 -7.13 0.45
CA LYS A 36 -8.60 -7.09 1.06
C LYS A 36 -8.64 -6.32 2.38
N ASP A 37 -7.50 -6.20 3.04
CA ASP A 37 -7.39 -5.51 4.31
C ASP A 37 -7.08 -4.02 4.14
N ILE A 38 -7.09 -3.49 2.91
CA ILE A 38 -6.88 -2.06 2.66
C ILE A 38 -7.99 -1.26 3.39
N PRO A 39 -7.62 -0.35 4.30
CA PRO A 39 -8.59 0.44 5.04
C PRO A 39 -9.24 1.52 4.15
N VAL A 40 -10.55 1.68 4.24
CA VAL A 40 -11.33 2.63 3.41
C VAL A 40 -11.23 4.08 3.90
N ASP A 41 -10.97 4.27 5.19
CA ASP A 41 -10.87 5.56 5.88
C ASP A 41 -9.44 6.10 5.92
N TYR A 42 -8.46 5.36 5.41
CA TYR A 42 -7.06 5.77 5.41
C TYR A 42 -6.68 6.53 4.14
N THR A 43 -6.28 7.79 4.32
CA THR A 43 -5.89 8.72 3.25
C THR A 43 -4.38 8.73 2.97
N GLY A 44 -3.60 8.12 3.87
CA GLY A 44 -2.16 8.09 3.80
C GLY A 44 -1.63 7.13 2.75
N VAL A 45 -0.31 7.00 2.73
CA VAL A 45 0.38 6.08 1.83
C VAL A 45 0.36 4.67 2.42
N MET A 46 0.17 3.66 1.58
CA MET A 46 0.04 2.26 1.99
C MET A 46 0.96 1.38 1.16
N GLY A 47 1.67 0.47 1.82
CA GLY A 47 2.41 -0.60 1.16
C GLY A 47 1.55 -1.85 1.05
N VAL A 48 1.18 -2.24 -0.17
CA VAL A 48 0.38 -3.44 -0.47
C VAL A 48 1.22 -4.52 -1.16
N PRO A 49 0.85 -5.81 -1.11
CA PRO A 49 1.58 -6.85 -1.83
C PRO A 49 1.55 -6.63 -3.36
N ILE A 50 2.56 -7.15 -4.08
CA ILE A 50 2.66 -7.03 -5.54
C ILE A 50 1.43 -7.58 -6.30
N SER A 51 0.77 -8.60 -5.74
CA SER A 51 -0.49 -9.17 -6.26
C SER A 51 -1.63 -8.14 -6.34
N PHE A 52 -1.50 -6.98 -5.68
CA PHE A 52 -2.43 -5.87 -5.84
C PHE A 52 -2.56 -5.40 -7.30
N LEU A 53 -1.50 -5.50 -8.13
CA LEU A 53 -1.54 -5.10 -9.54
C LEU A 53 -2.59 -5.87 -10.34
N GLU A 54 -2.84 -7.12 -9.98
CA GLU A 54 -3.85 -7.95 -10.64
C GLU A 54 -5.27 -7.40 -10.42
N LYS A 55 -5.49 -6.69 -9.31
CA LYS A 55 -6.78 -6.11 -8.89
C LYS A 55 -6.77 -4.58 -8.89
N HIS A 56 -5.75 -3.98 -9.50
CA HIS A 56 -5.55 -2.55 -9.43
C HIS A 56 -6.63 -1.83 -10.24
N ASN A 57 -7.32 -0.90 -9.57
CA ASN A 57 -8.19 0.07 -10.22
C ASN A 57 -7.57 1.47 -10.07
N PRO A 58 -7.09 2.10 -11.16
CA PRO A 58 -6.46 3.42 -11.13
C PRO A 58 -7.40 4.55 -10.70
N GLU A 59 -8.72 4.35 -10.81
CA GLU A 59 -9.71 5.32 -10.32
C GLU A 59 -9.88 5.29 -8.80
N GLN A 60 -9.62 4.13 -8.18
CA GLN A 60 -9.76 3.95 -6.73
C GLN A 60 -8.43 4.19 -6.00
N PHE A 61 -7.32 3.76 -6.59
CA PHE A 61 -5.99 3.85 -5.99
C PHE A 61 -4.98 4.42 -6.98
N GLU A 62 -4.10 5.27 -6.47
CA GLU A 62 -2.95 5.79 -7.19
C GLU A 62 -1.71 5.00 -6.80
N ILE A 63 -0.98 4.46 -7.77
CA ILE A 63 0.33 3.84 -7.52
C ILE A 63 1.36 4.96 -7.50
N LEU A 64 1.90 5.25 -6.32
CA LEU A 64 2.98 6.23 -6.16
C LEU A 64 4.32 5.63 -6.61
N GLY A 65 4.43 4.29 -6.58
CA GLY A 65 5.48 3.53 -7.25
C GLY A 65 5.73 2.17 -6.61
N LEU A 66 6.77 1.48 -7.09
CA LEU A 66 7.15 0.15 -6.63
C LEU A 66 8.47 0.22 -5.87
N ASP A 67 8.56 -0.50 -4.76
CA ASP A 67 9.84 -0.69 -4.05
C ASP A 67 10.87 -1.34 -4.99
N ASP A 68 11.64 -0.50 -5.69
CA ASP A 68 12.61 -0.94 -6.69
C ASP A 68 13.97 -1.14 -6.01
N HIS A 69 14.37 -2.40 -5.92
CA HIS A 69 15.65 -2.82 -5.33
C HIS A 69 16.93 -2.18 -5.94
N ARG A 70 16.83 -1.52 -7.09
CA ARG A 70 17.98 -0.92 -7.80
C ARG A 70 18.16 0.55 -7.46
N LEU A 71 17.18 1.17 -6.82
CA LEU A 71 17.23 2.59 -6.50
C LEU A 71 17.87 2.81 -5.11
N LYS A 72 18.57 3.94 -4.93
CA LYS A 72 19.13 4.39 -3.64
C LYS A 72 18.48 5.72 -3.24
N TYR A 73 18.32 5.91 -1.92
CA TYR A 73 17.83 7.16 -1.34
C TYR A 73 18.60 8.38 -1.87
N PRO A 74 17.93 9.51 -2.19
CA PRO A 74 16.51 9.84 -1.93
C PRO A 74 15.52 9.26 -2.95
N ASN A 75 16.00 8.63 -4.02
CA ASN A 75 15.17 8.30 -5.18
C ASN A 75 14.70 6.85 -5.18
N TRP A 76 14.14 6.40 -4.05
CA TRP A 76 13.59 5.06 -3.76
C TRP A 76 14.64 4.08 -3.26
N ARG A 77 14.40 3.47 -2.11
CA ARG A 77 15.34 2.55 -1.46
C ARG A 77 15.10 1.15 -1.96
N GLY A 78 16.13 0.54 -2.50
CA GLY A 78 16.10 -0.81 -2.97
C GLY A 78 16.10 -1.92 -1.91
N ARG A 79 15.61 -1.62 -0.71
CA ARG A 79 15.69 -2.52 0.44
C ARG A 79 14.35 -2.94 1.02
N GLY A 80 13.23 -2.58 0.39
CA GLY A 80 11.95 -2.65 1.08
C GLY A 80 11.86 -1.56 2.15
N PRO A 81 10.65 -1.19 2.58
CA PRO A 81 10.51 -0.51 3.85
C PRO A 81 10.88 -1.48 4.99
N ASP A 82 11.58 -0.99 6.01
CA ASP A 82 11.81 -1.76 7.24
C ASP A 82 10.55 -1.69 8.11
N LEU A 83 10.15 -2.85 8.63
CA LEU A 83 9.06 -2.97 9.58
C LEU A 83 9.61 -3.57 10.87
N ASN A 84 9.58 -2.81 11.96
CA ASN A 84 10.17 -3.19 13.25
C ASN A 84 11.65 -3.57 13.12
N GLY A 85 12.41 -2.81 12.32
CA GLY A 85 13.84 -3.04 12.09
C GLY A 85 14.19 -4.29 11.27
N LYS A 86 13.21 -4.93 10.62
CA LYS A 86 13.43 -6.05 9.68
C LYS A 86 13.07 -5.64 8.25
N PRO A 87 13.90 -5.98 7.25
CA PRO A 87 13.52 -5.77 5.85
C PRO A 87 12.36 -6.70 5.51
N ILE A 88 11.26 -6.15 5.00
CA ILE A 88 10.11 -6.93 4.54
C ILE A 88 10.12 -7.11 3.02
N TYR A 89 9.31 -8.06 2.54
CA TYR A 89 9.12 -8.30 1.11
C TYR A 89 8.65 -7.05 0.37
N ARG A 90 8.97 -6.99 -0.93
CA ARG A 90 8.57 -5.89 -1.82
C ARG A 90 7.08 -5.59 -1.72
N ARG A 91 6.77 -4.31 -1.51
CA ARG A 91 5.42 -3.77 -1.51
C ARG A 91 5.29 -2.73 -2.62
N ILE A 92 4.07 -2.59 -3.11
CA ILE A 92 3.67 -1.50 -4.00
C ILE A 92 3.14 -0.40 -3.12
N ILE A 93 3.62 0.81 -3.38
CA ILE A 93 3.20 1.99 -2.65
C ILE A 93 2.00 2.58 -3.37
N ILE A 94 0.85 2.56 -2.69
CA ILE A 94 -0.41 3.07 -3.18
C ILE A 94 -0.96 4.15 -2.27
N LYS A 95 -1.84 4.98 -2.83
CA LYS A 95 -2.62 5.97 -2.09
C LYS A 95 -4.08 5.90 -2.53
N SER A 96 -5.01 5.97 -1.58
CA SER A 96 -6.43 5.99 -1.90
C SER A 96 -6.82 7.32 -2.56
N ARG A 97 -7.50 7.25 -3.72
CA ARG A 97 -8.09 8.43 -4.40
C ARG A 97 -9.52 8.69 -3.93
N LYS A 98 -10.28 7.63 -3.68
CA LYS A 98 -11.67 7.69 -3.22
C LYS A 98 -11.72 7.47 -1.71
N VAL A 99 -11.40 8.51 -0.94
CA VAL A 99 -11.61 8.46 0.51
C VAL A 99 -13.07 8.87 0.77
N LYS A 100 -13.85 7.97 1.37
CA LYS A 100 -15.16 8.35 1.93
C LYS A 100 -14.88 9.20 3.17
N LYS A 101 -15.11 10.50 3.05
CA LYS A 101 -15.03 11.48 4.13
C LYS A 101 -16.29 11.43 4.99
#